data_AF-A0A9X2EPS5-F1
#
_entry.id   AF-A0A9X2EPS5-F1
#
_cell.length_a   1.000
_cell.length_b   1.000
_cell.length_c   1.000
_cell.angle_alpha   90.00
_cell.angle_beta   90.00
_cell.angle_gamma   90.00
#
_symmetry.space_group_name_H-M   'P 1'
#
loop_
_entity.id
_entity.type
_entity.pdbx_description
1 polymer ?
#
loop_
_entity_poly.entity_id
_entity_poly.type
_entity_poly.pdbx_seq_one_letter_code
_entity_poly.pdbx_strand_id
1 'polypeptide(L)'
;MPKRKTRKPMSKQAQRTRRVNRWLNGLILTARSSTGLDTEGDPVLTITHRRQRGAVGNIARADYQHEILNWQHHWMVTVFVECKTQEGDFYKDSTEFEAYGVRLNDLAELVRPELDTIKNKANPNHYKDHGWQAEILPNRKQEKGRAA
;
A
#
# COMPACT_ATOMS: atom_id res chain seq x y z
N MET A 1 30.82 -36.91 1.26
CA MET A 1 30.18 -35.65 0.80
C MET A 1 28.67 -35.87 0.70
N PRO A 2 27.82 -35.09 1.39
CA PRO A 2 26.37 -35.27 1.27
C PRO A 2 25.92 -34.82 -0.13
N LYS A 3 25.26 -35.73 -0.87
CA LYS A 3 24.66 -35.43 -2.18
C LYS A 3 23.59 -34.35 -1.98
N ARG A 4 23.81 -33.16 -2.54
CA ARG A 4 22.79 -32.10 -2.60
C ARG A 4 21.56 -32.66 -3.31
N LYS A 5 20.44 -32.79 -2.59
CA LYS A 5 19.15 -33.16 -3.18
C LYS A 5 18.78 -32.11 -4.23
N THR A 6 18.54 -32.56 -5.46
CA THR A 6 18.04 -31.72 -6.55
C THR A 6 16.67 -31.17 -6.14
N ARG A 7 16.56 -29.85 -6.04
CA ARG A 7 15.29 -29.19 -5.73
C ARG A 7 14.29 -29.50 -6.84
N LYS A 8 13.12 -30.04 -6.49
CA LYS A 8 12.02 -30.22 -7.44
C LYS A 8 11.69 -28.86 -8.09
N PRO A 9 11.48 -28.80 -9.40
CA PRO A 9 11.10 -27.57 -10.07
C PRO A 9 9.75 -27.07 -9.52
N MET A 10 9.63 -25.76 -9.31
CA MET A 10 8.37 -25.15 -8.87
C MET A 10 7.27 -25.37 -9.91
N SER A 11 6.03 -25.56 -9.45
CA SER A 11 4.86 -25.59 -10.33
C SER A 11 4.69 -24.26 -11.07
N LYS A 12 4.06 -24.29 -12.25
CA LYS A 12 3.77 -23.07 -13.03
C LYS A 12 2.97 -22.04 -12.21
N GLN A 13 2.05 -22.51 -11.36
CA GLN A 13 1.28 -21.65 -10.45
C GLN A 13 2.19 -20.96 -9.42
N ALA A 14 3.09 -21.70 -8.77
CA ALA A 14 4.04 -21.13 -7.81
C ALA A 14 5.02 -20.14 -8.47
N GLN A 15 5.42 -20.41 -9.72
CA GLN A 15 6.23 -19.47 -10.50
C GLN A 15 5.48 -18.17 -10.81
N ARG A 16 4.20 -18.26 -11.23
CA ARG A 16 3.35 -17.08 -11.46
C ARG A 16 3.18 -16.27 -10.18
N THR A 17 2.75 -16.89 -9.07
CA THR A 17 2.57 -16.21 -7.79
C THR A 17 3.84 -15.50 -7.34
N ARG A 18 5.01 -16.13 -7.52
CA ARG A 18 6.29 -15.50 -7.19
C ARG A 18 6.60 -14.28 -8.06
N ARG A 19 6.29 -14.33 -9.36
CA ARG A 19 6.47 -13.20 -10.28
C ARG A 19 5.54 -12.05 -9.90
N VAL A 20 4.28 -12.34 -9.63
CA VAL A 20 3.28 -11.36 -9.18
C VAL A 20 3.71 -10.72 -7.87
N ASN A 21 4.04 -11.51 -6.83
CA ASN A 21 4.50 -10.98 -5.54
C ASN A 21 5.76 -10.11 -5.68
N ARG A 22 6.69 -10.48 -6.57
CA ARG A 22 7.89 -9.66 -6.81
C ARG A 22 7.54 -8.28 -7.38
N TRP A 23 6.48 -8.20 -8.17
CA TRP A 23 6.02 -6.97 -8.79
C TRP A 23 5.14 -6.15 -7.82
N LEU A 24 4.25 -6.81 -7.07
CA LEU A 24 3.39 -6.15 -6.09
C LEU A 24 4.17 -5.60 -4.89
N ASN A 25 5.23 -6.27 -4.44
CA ASN A 25 6.03 -5.80 -3.31
C ASN A 25 6.70 -4.45 -3.62
N GLY A 26 6.33 -3.43 -2.86
CA GLY A 26 6.74 -2.03 -3.07
C GLY A 26 5.77 -1.23 -3.91
N LEU A 27 4.62 -1.79 -4.31
CA LEU A 27 3.51 -1.03 -4.88
C LEU A 27 2.89 -0.16 -3.78
N ILE A 28 2.68 1.11 -4.10
CA ILE A 28 2.18 2.12 -3.19
C ILE A 28 0.88 2.68 -3.77
N LEU A 29 -0.20 2.58 -3.00
CA LEU A 29 -1.50 3.15 -3.32
C LEU A 29 -1.74 4.37 -2.43
N THR A 30 -2.10 5.49 -3.03
CA THR A 30 -2.34 6.75 -2.33
C THR A 30 -3.74 7.25 -2.63
N ALA A 31 -4.51 7.52 -1.58
CA ALA A 31 -5.81 8.17 -1.65
C ALA A 31 -5.72 9.52 -0.94
N ARG A 32 -6.29 10.58 -1.53
CA ARG A 32 -6.37 11.90 -0.93
C ARG A 32 -7.81 12.38 -0.92
N SER A 33 -8.16 13.23 0.04
CA SER A 33 -9.48 13.86 0.06
C SER A 33 -9.64 14.80 -1.13
N SER A 34 -8.57 15.50 -1.53
CA SER A 34 -8.58 16.39 -2.70
C SER A 34 -8.82 15.69 -4.04
N THR A 35 -8.49 14.39 -4.17
CA THR A 35 -8.73 13.62 -5.39
C THR A 35 -10.17 13.10 -5.49
N GLY A 36 -10.92 13.13 -4.39
CA GLY A 36 -12.34 12.74 -4.35
C GLY A 36 -12.57 11.23 -4.46
N LEU A 37 -13.82 10.91 -4.77
CA LEU A 37 -14.32 9.55 -4.97
C LEU A 37 -14.61 9.33 -6.45
N ASP A 38 -14.52 8.08 -6.91
CA ASP A 38 -14.92 7.69 -8.26
C ASP A 38 -16.44 7.49 -8.37
N THR A 39 -16.91 6.99 -9.52
CA THR A 39 -18.34 6.77 -9.80
C THR A 39 -18.97 5.69 -8.93
N GLU A 40 -18.17 4.83 -8.30
CA GLU A 40 -18.62 3.76 -7.42
C GLU A 40 -18.58 4.19 -5.93
N GLY A 41 -18.10 5.41 -5.65
CA GLY A 41 -17.98 5.95 -4.30
C GLY A 41 -16.67 5.54 -3.61
N ASP A 42 -15.73 4.94 -4.35
CA ASP A 42 -14.43 4.53 -3.84
C ASP A 42 -13.39 5.65 -3.99
N PRO A 43 -12.38 5.74 -3.11
CA PRO A 43 -11.34 6.77 -3.22
C PRO A 43 -10.57 6.65 -4.53
N VAL A 44 -10.37 7.77 -5.23
CA VAL A 44 -9.53 7.79 -6.43
C VAL A 44 -8.07 7.50 -6.03
N LEU A 45 -7.56 6.33 -6.45
CA LEU A 45 -6.22 5.88 -6.09
C LEU A 45 -5.17 6.32 -7.12
N THR A 46 -4.11 6.96 -6.62
CA THR A 46 -2.84 7.09 -7.35
C THR A 46 -1.95 5.89 -7.02
N ILE A 47 -1.42 5.23 -8.04
CA ILE A 47 -0.58 4.03 -7.86
C ILE A 47 0.85 4.33 -8.34
N THR A 48 1.79 4.20 -7.43
CA THR A 48 3.23 4.34 -7.67
C THR A 48 3.95 3.08 -7.19
N HIS A 49 5.26 2.99 -7.43
CA HIS A 49 6.04 1.84 -7.00
C HIS A 49 7.39 2.29 -6.44
N ARG A 50 7.74 1.85 -5.22
CA ARG A 50 8.96 2.27 -4.49
C ARG A 50 10.24 2.18 -5.33
N ARG A 51 10.35 1.16 -6.18
CA ARG A 51 11.54 0.93 -7.04
C ARG A 51 11.46 1.55 -8.44
N GLN A 52 10.28 1.98 -8.88
CA GLN A 52 10.11 2.58 -10.20
C GLN A 52 9.75 4.06 -9.99
N ARG A 53 10.67 4.96 -10.33
CA ARG A 53 10.44 6.40 -10.17
C ARG A 53 9.35 6.85 -11.16
N GLY A 54 8.09 6.83 -10.73
CA GLY A 54 6.96 7.29 -11.54
C GLY A 54 5.62 6.63 -11.18
N ALA A 55 4.55 7.13 -11.81
CA ALA A 55 3.24 6.51 -11.75
C ALA A 55 3.25 5.20 -12.54
N VAL A 56 2.95 4.09 -11.88
CA VAL A 56 2.84 2.76 -12.52
C VAL A 56 1.39 2.32 -12.68
N GLY A 57 0.43 3.20 -12.36
CA GLY A 57 -0.98 2.84 -12.24
C GLY A 57 -1.56 2.18 -13.49
N ASN A 58 -1.16 2.58 -14.68
CA ASN A 58 -1.65 1.94 -15.92
C ASN A 58 -1.16 0.49 -16.04
N ILE A 59 0.09 0.21 -15.68
CA ILE A 59 0.66 -1.14 -15.68
C ILE A 59 0.06 -1.97 -14.55
N ALA A 60 -0.06 -1.39 -13.36
CA ALA A 60 -0.66 -2.05 -12.20
C ALA A 60 -2.10 -2.48 -12.47
N ARG A 61 -2.89 -1.57 -13.07
CA ARG A 61 -4.28 -1.80 -13.41
C ARG A 61 -4.42 -2.80 -14.56
N ALA A 62 -3.58 -2.73 -15.59
CA ALA A 62 -3.65 -3.67 -16.71
C ALA A 62 -3.25 -5.10 -16.33
N ASP A 63 -2.14 -5.26 -15.59
CA ASP A 63 -1.53 -6.59 -15.41
C ASP A 63 -1.92 -7.26 -14.09
N TYR A 64 -2.27 -6.49 -13.06
CA TYR A 64 -2.39 -6.98 -11.69
C TYR A 64 -3.58 -6.43 -10.90
N GLN A 65 -4.56 -5.79 -11.54
CA GLN A 65 -5.73 -5.22 -10.85
C GLN A 65 -6.47 -6.26 -10.02
N HIS A 66 -6.66 -7.46 -10.55
CA HIS A 66 -7.35 -8.53 -9.82
C HIS A 66 -6.58 -8.90 -8.54
N GLU A 67 -5.26 -9.06 -8.61
CA GLU A 67 -4.44 -9.40 -7.46
C GLU A 67 -4.31 -8.25 -6.45
N ILE A 68 -4.28 -7.00 -6.91
CA ILE A 68 -4.29 -5.81 -6.03
C ILE A 68 -5.58 -5.76 -5.20
N LEU A 69 -6.74 -5.95 -5.86
CA LEU A 69 -8.06 -5.81 -5.22
C LEU A 69 -8.41 -7.01 -4.33
N ASN A 70 -8.14 -8.24 -4.80
CA ASN A 70 -8.74 -9.43 -4.22
C ASN A 70 -7.80 -10.23 -3.30
N TRP A 71 -6.48 -10.04 -3.42
CA TRP A 71 -5.54 -10.76 -2.55
C TRP A 71 -5.42 -10.08 -1.18
N GLN A 72 -5.12 -10.90 -0.19
CA GLN A 72 -4.72 -10.42 1.13
C GLN A 72 -3.23 -10.08 1.11
N HIS A 73 -2.91 -8.86 1.51
CA HIS A 73 -1.53 -8.36 1.51
C HIS A 73 -1.05 -8.07 2.93
N HIS A 74 0.26 -7.86 3.04
CA HIS A 74 0.88 -7.23 4.19
C HIS A 74 1.12 -5.77 3.82
N TRP A 75 0.47 -4.84 4.50
CA TRP A 75 0.52 -3.42 4.21
C TRP A 75 1.35 -2.67 5.25
N MET A 76 2.14 -1.70 4.80
CA MET A 76 2.52 -0.54 5.60
C MET A 76 1.58 0.60 5.25
N VAL A 77 0.80 1.06 6.21
CA VAL A 77 -0.18 2.14 6.02
C VAL A 77 0.34 3.39 6.70
N THR A 78 0.42 4.50 5.96
CA THR A 78 0.71 5.84 6.47
C THR A 78 -0.54 6.68 6.30
N VAL A 79 -1.16 7.11 7.40
CA VAL A 79 -2.28 8.05 7.41
C VAL A 79 -1.73 9.44 7.67
N PHE A 80 -2.19 10.45 6.92
CA PHE A 80 -1.59 11.77 7.00
C PHE A 80 -2.57 12.93 6.83
N VAL A 81 -2.19 14.06 7.41
CA VAL A 81 -2.81 15.38 7.22
C VAL A 81 -1.73 16.33 6.73
N GLU A 82 -2.06 17.09 5.71
CA GLU A 82 -1.24 18.16 5.18
C GLU A 82 -1.77 19.50 5.64
N CYS A 83 -0.87 20.31 6.16
CA CYS A 83 -1.15 21.62 6.69
C CYS A 83 -0.27 22.68 6.03
N LYS A 84 -0.77 23.91 6.02
CA LYS A 84 -0.05 25.10 5.57
C LYS A 84 -0.24 26.22 6.57
N THR A 85 0.85 26.77 7.10
CA THR A 85 0.82 27.92 8.01
C THR A 85 0.29 29.17 7.28
N GLN A 86 -0.07 30.21 8.03
CA GLN A 86 -0.48 31.50 7.46
C GLN A 86 0.66 32.16 6.66
N GLU A 87 1.91 31.92 7.07
CA GLU A 87 3.13 32.40 6.41
C GLU A 87 3.46 31.61 5.12
N GLY A 88 2.82 30.44 4.96
CA GLY A 88 2.87 29.65 3.74
C GLY A 88 3.72 28.38 3.82
N ASP A 89 4.28 28.08 4.99
CA ASP A 89 5.08 26.88 5.22
C ASP A 89 4.20 25.62 5.26
N PHE A 90 4.65 24.59 4.56
CA PHE A 90 3.98 23.29 4.54
C PHE A 90 4.54 22.37 5.61
N TYR A 91 3.65 21.70 6.34
CA TYR A 91 4.03 20.63 7.24
C TYR A 91 3.03 19.48 7.14
N LYS A 92 3.48 18.30 7.54
CA LYS A 92 2.72 17.05 7.45
C LYS A 92 2.79 16.32 8.78
N ASP A 93 1.61 15.99 9.31
CA ASP A 93 1.47 15.08 10.43
C ASP A 93 1.01 13.72 9.91
N SER A 94 1.58 12.65 10.46
CA SER A 94 1.24 11.30 10.03
C SER A 94 1.38 10.25 11.13
N THR A 95 0.58 9.19 11.04
CA THR A 95 0.74 7.95 11.80
C THR A 95 0.99 6.79 10.84
N GLU A 96 1.71 5.77 11.30
CA GLU A 96 2.05 4.60 10.51
C GLU A 96 1.70 3.32 11.27
N PHE A 97 1.16 2.33 10.57
CA PHE A 97 0.88 1.01 11.13
C PHE A 97 0.97 -0.10 10.08
N GLU A 98 1.26 -1.31 10.53
CA GLU A 98 1.26 -2.50 9.67
C GLU A 98 -0.11 -3.22 9.74
N ALA A 99 -0.64 -3.64 8.58
CA ALA A 99 -1.87 -4.41 8.49
C ALA A 99 -1.61 -5.73 7.74
N TYR A 100 -1.88 -6.86 8.39
CA TYR A 100 -1.55 -8.19 7.88
C TYR A 100 -2.79 -8.95 7.43
N GLY A 101 -2.75 -9.49 6.21
CA GLY A 101 -3.83 -10.35 5.70
C GLY A 101 -5.08 -9.57 5.29
N VAL A 102 -4.93 -8.30 4.94
CA VAL A 102 -6.04 -7.37 4.67
C VAL A 102 -6.14 -7.12 3.16
N ARG A 103 -7.38 -7.06 2.63
CA ARG A 103 -7.61 -6.67 1.23
C ARG A 103 -7.66 -5.15 1.09
N LEU A 104 -7.51 -4.63 -0.12
CA LEU A 104 -7.53 -3.19 -0.36
C LEU A 104 -8.83 -2.55 0.14
N ASN A 105 -9.99 -3.15 -0.16
CA ASN A 105 -11.30 -2.60 0.21
C ASN A 105 -11.51 -2.54 1.73
N ASP A 106 -10.83 -3.42 2.48
CA ASP A 106 -10.93 -3.49 3.94
C ASP A 106 -10.01 -2.46 4.64
N LEU A 107 -9.07 -1.82 3.92
CA LEU A 107 -8.16 -0.83 4.50
C LEU A 107 -8.89 0.42 4.98
N ALA A 108 -10.02 0.78 4.35
CA ALA A 108 -10.76 1.99 4.71
C ALA A 108 -11.23 1.98 6.17
N GLU A 109 -11.63 0.82 6.69
CA GLU A 109 -12.07 0.66 8.07
C GLU A 109 -10.92 0.82 9.07
N LEU A 110 -9.70 0.44 8.67
CA LEU A 110 -8.50 0.58 9.50
C LEU A 110 -7.95 2.01 9.48
N VAL A 111 -8.08 2.70 8.34
CA VAL A 111 -7.58 4.06 8.18
C VAL A 111 -8.44 5.09 8.91
N ARG A 112 -9.77 4.93 8.89
CA ARG A 112 -10.70 5.95 9.43
C ARG A 112 -10.40 6.37 10.88
N PRO A 113 -10.23 5.46 11.85
CA PRO A 113 -9.95 5.84 13.24
C PRO A 113 -8.62 6.59 13.41
N GLU A 114 -7.59 6.18 12.67
CA GLU A 114 -6.29 6.85 12.66
C GLU A 114 -6.39 8.24 12.05
N LEU A 115 -7.14 8.35 10.95
CA LEU A 115 -7.37 9.63 10.28
C LEU A 115 -8.10 10.61 11.18
N ASP A 116 -9.16 10.19 11.87
CA ASP A 116 -9.89 11.03 12.82
C ASP A 116 -8.97 11.49 13.95
N THR A 117 -8.11 10.59 14.44
CA THR A 117 -7.14 10.90 15.50
C THR A 117 -6.16 11.99 15.08
N ILE A 118 -5.56 11.89 13.88
CA ILE A 118 -4.59 12.89 13.42
C ILE A 118 -5.28 14.20 13.01
N LYS A 119 -6.49 14.12 12.42
CA LYS A 119 -7.26 15.28 12.00
C LYS A 119 -7.70 16.11 13.20
N ASN A 120 -8.09 15.47 14.31
CA ASN A 120 -8.45 16.15 15.55
C ASN A 120 -7.26 16.82 16.26
N LYS A 121 -6.02 16.39 15.97
CA LYS A 121 -4.79 17.02 16.47
C LYS A 121 -4.31 18.16 15.58
N ALA A 122 -4.70 18.16 14.30
CA ALA A 122 -4.29 19.18 13.36
C ALA A 122 -4.93 20.54 13.70
N ASN A 123 -4.16 21.62 13.52
CA ASN A 123 -4.68 22.97 13.68
C ASN A 123 -5.73 23.25 12.57
N PRO A 124 -7.01 23.52 12.91
CA PRO A 124 -8.06 23.74 11.92
C PRO A 124 -7.76 24.89 10.95
N ASN A 125 -7.01 25.89 11.39
CA ASN A 125 -6.66 27.05 10.57
C ASN A 125 -5.55 26.76 9.56
N HIS A 126 -4.78 25.68 9.76
CA HIS A 126 -3.68 25.29 8.87
C HIS A 126 -4.07 24.13 7.96
N TYR A 127 -5.17 23.44 8.25
CA TYR A 127 -5.60 22.25 7.52
C TYR A 127 -5.79 22.52 6.01
N LYS A 128 -5.20 21.67 5.16
CA LYS A 128 -5.32 21.75 3.69
C LYS A 128 -5.88 20.49 3.07
N ASP A 129 -5.29 19.35 3.39
CA ASP A 129 -5.69 18.07 2.80
C ASP A 129 -5.40 16.93 3.78
N HIS A 130 -5.91 15.75 3.48
CA HIS A 130 -5.58 14.54 4.21
C HIS A 130 -5.71 13.33 3.29
N GLY A 131 -5.18 12.22 3.75
CA GLY A 131 -5.26 10.99 3.00
C GLY A 131 -4.55 9.85 3.68
N TRP A 132 -4.33 8.80 2.90
CA TRP A 132 -3.55 7.66 3.32
C TRP A 132 -2.75 7.11 2.16
N GLN A 133 -1.68 6.42 2.51
CA GLN A 133 -0.83 5.69 1.62
C GLN A 133 -0.68 4.26 2.15
N ALA A 134 -0.86 3.25 1.31
CA ALA A 134 -0.60 1.87 1.67
C ALA A 134 0.43 1.25 0.73
N GLU A 135 1.52 0.74 1.29
CA GLU A 135 2.54 0.00 0.56
C GLU A 135 2.42 -1.50 0.80
N ILE A 136 2.42 -2.30 -0.27
CA ILE A 136 2.51 -3.75 -0.16
C ILE A 136 3.94 -4.15 0.25
N LEU A 137 4.07 -4.68 1.46
CA LEU A 137 5.32 -5.20 2.00
C LEU A 137 5.51 -6.69 1.67
N PRO A 138 6.78 -7.17 1.67
CA PRO A 138 7.06 -8.59 1.60
C PRO A 138 6.39 -9.34 2.76
N ASN A 139 5.72 -10.44 2.45
CA ASN A 139 5.22 -11.37 3.45
C ASN A 139 6.41 -12.06 4.16
N ARG A 140 6.78 -11.62 5.37
CA ARG A 140 7.88 -12.21 6.17
C ARG A 140 7.71 -13.72 6.39
N LYS A 141 6.48 -14.26 6.39
CA LYS A 141 6.23 -15.71 6.46
C LYS A 141 6.64 -16.48 5.18
N GLN A 142 6.73 -15.84 4.01
CA GLN A 142 7.20 -16.51 2.79
C GLN A 142 8.73 -16.66 2.71
N GLU A 143 9.49 -15.90 3.52
CA GLU A 143 10.96 -15.97 3.51
C GLU A 143 11.53 -17.08 4.41
N LYS A 144 10.81 -17.47 5.48
CA LYS A 144 11.25 -18.57 6.37
C LYS A 144 11.25 -19.97 5.72
N GLY A 145 10.72 -20.12 4.50
CA GLY A 145 10.83 -21.36 3.72
C GLY A 145 12.13 -21.50 2.90
N ARG A 146 13.09 -20.57 3.03
CA ARG A 146 14.35 -20.59 2.26
C ARG A 146 15.62 -20.87 3.05
N ALA A 147 15.51 -21.03 4.37
CA ALA A 147 16.62 -21.42 5.23
C ALA A 147 16.23 -22.63 6.08
N ALA A 148 16.15 -23.80 5.44
CA ALA A 148 16.30 -25.12 6.05
C ALA A 148 16.61 -26.13 4.94
#